data_AF-A0A8S9G1L2-F1
#
_entry.id   AF-A0A8S9G1L2-F1
#
_cell.length_a   1.000
_cell.length_b   1.000
_cell.length_c   1.000
_cell.angle_alpha   90.00
_cell.angle_beta   90.00
_cell.angle_gamma   90.00
#
_symmetry.space_group_name_H-M   'P 1'
#
loop_
_entity.id
_entity.type
_entity.pdbx_description
1 polymer ?
#
loop_
_entity_poly.entity_id
_entity_poly.type
_entity_poly.pdbx_seq_one_letter_code
_entity_poly.pdbx_strand_id
1 'polypeptide(L)'
;MVEPVNSSLGKMLLEEVSPVVMVLCTPLVEETFLKNGLSFVETLKPFCNFSNIDVPVRTSGDQLYRLKKFMLRLFNAADIRQPNVEVAKQRLEHVITQAGEKVFHDLKSDPPQITDILSNQSIKEAEYCMENASSTYMKLGKSGFQNATRCGLWWAEMLKARDQYKEAASVYFRICGEEPLHAAVMLEQASYCFVLTKPAMLHKYGFHLVLSGDHYKICDQVNHAIRTYRSAISVYESTTWSHIKDHVYFHIGQWYAIVGMNDVAVRNMLRVLDCGNQSKSTQEIFLRDFFDIVKKTGMKHEVVGLRLPVINMSSLQVIYEDHRTYASQASALVEESIWQSLEDDIIPSLNSGKSNWLELQSKLLPKKYKESNVCVVGGMQVVVSCIRCLHESAFSS
;
A
#
# COMPACT_ATOMS: atom_id res chain seq x y z
N MET A 1 19.64 -38.52 6.72
CA MET A 1 18.68 -37.73 5.92
C MET A 1 18.05 -38.69 4.92
N VAL A 2 16.72 -38.69 4.79
CA VAL A 2 16.03 -39.45 3.74
C VAL A 2 16.12 -38.64 2.45
N GLU A 3 16.57 -39.25 1.35
CA GLU A 3 16.56 -38.56 0.05
C GLU A 3 15.12 -38.20 -0.35
N PRO A 4 14.84 -36.98 -0.87
CA PRO A 4 13.47 -36.54 -1.21
C PRO A 4 12.70 -37.51 -2.13
N VAL A 5 13.44 -38.26 -2.95
CA VAL A 5 12.98 -39.30 -3.89
C VAL A 5 12.19 -40.43 -3.20
N ASN A 6 12.45 -40.71 -1.93
CA ASN A 6 11.77 -41.80 -1.20
C ASN A 6 10.47 -41.37 -0.50
N SER A 7 10.16 -40.08 -0.46
CA SER A 7 8.87 -39.58 0.03
C SER A 7 7.72 -39.94 -0.93
N SER A 8 6.50 -40.09 -0.42
CA SER A 8 5.32 -40.35 -1.28
C SER A 8 5.09 -39.24 -2.30
N LEU A 9 5.37 -37.99 -1.90
CA LEU A 9 5.33 -36.82 -2.79
C LEU A 9 6.44 -36.87 -3.85
N GLY A 10 7.66 -37.27 -3.48
CA GLY A 10 8.78 -37.43 -4.42
C GLY A 10 8.51 -38.49 -5.50
N LYS A 11 7.86 -39.60 -5.12
CA LYS A 11 7.39 -40.62 -6.07
C LYS A 11 6.29 -40.07 -6.99
N MET A 12 5.26 -39.44 -6.41
CA MET A 12 4.18 -38.80 -7.16
C MET A 12 4.71 -37.76 -8.15
N LEU A 13 5.67 -36.91 -7.76
CA LEU A 13 6.26 -35.90 -8.66
C LEU A 13 7.08 -36.53 -9.79
N LEU A 14 7.78 -37.64 -9.54
CA LEU A 14 8.47 -38.40 -10.59
C LEU A 14 7.50 -39.07 -11.57
N GLU A 15 6.34 -39.53 -11.09
CA GLU A 15 5.31 -40.21 -11.88
C GLU A 15 4.39 -39.23 -12.63
N GLU A 16 4.08 -38.06 -12.06
CA GLU A 16 3.13 -37.09 -12.63
C GLU A 16 3.77 -35.88 -13.33
N VAL A 17 5.00 -35.52 -12.99
CA VAL A 17 5.70 -34.33 -13.56
C VAL A 17 6.83 -34.74 -14.51
N SER A 18 7.05 -36.03 -14.75
CA SER A 18 7.96 -36.51 -15.79
C SER A 18 7.48 -36.08 -17.19
N PRO A 19 8.38 -35.62 -18.08
CA PRO A 19 8.02 -35.16 -19.41
C PRO A 19 7.26 -36.22 -20.22
N VAL A 20 6.18 -35.78 -20.86
CA VAL A 20 5.37 -36.61 -21.76
C VAL A 20 5.88 -36.47 -23.19
N VAL A 21 6.11 -37.60 -23.85
CA VAL A 21 6.41 -37.69 -25.28
C VAL A 21 5.26 -38.41 -25.97
N MET A 22 4.63 -37.71 -26.91
CA MET A 22 3.62 -38.31 -27.78
C MET A 22 4.28 -39.21 -28.81
N VAL A 23 3.78 -40.43 -28.96
CA VAL A 23 4.24 -41.41 -29.94
C VAL A 23 3.22 -41.50 -31.07
N LEU A 24 3.70 -41.33 -32.31
CA LEU A 24 2.92 -41.45 -33.53
C LEU A 24 3.27 -42.77 -34.23
N CYS A 25 2.42 -43.78 -34.06
CA CYS A 25 2.57 -45.10 -34.66
C CYS A 25 1.68 -45.24 -35.90
N THR A 26 2.19 -45.90 -36.95
CA THR A 26 1.33 -46.36 -38.04
C THR A 26 0.59 -47.63 -37.60
N PRO A 27 -0.63 -47.91 -38.11
CA PRO A 27 -1.39 -49.11 -37.72
C PRO A 27 -0.62 -50.41 -37.91
N LEU A 28 0.18 -50.51 -38.98
CA LEU A 28 1.01 -51.68 -39.29
C LEU A 28 2.08 -51.96 -38.21
N VAL A 29 2.63 -50.91 -37.59
CA VAL A 29 3.56 -51.06 -36.46
C VAL A 29 2.79 -51.56 -35.24
N GLU A 30 1.69 -50.92 -34.89
CA GLU A 30 0.89 -51.30 -33.71
C GLU A 30 0.39 -52.76 -33.81
N GLU A 31 -0.16 -53.17 -34.97
CA GLU A 31 -0.56 -54.56 -35.24
C GLU A 31 0.60 -55.56 -35.15
N THR A 32 1.83 -55.14 -35.45
CA THR A 32 3.02 -56.01 -35.38
C THR A 32 3.47 -56.23 -33.94
N PHE A 33 3.37 -55.21 -33.08
CA PHE A 33 3.69 -55.36 -31.66
C PHE A 33 2.55 -56.04 -30.88
N LEU A 34 1.29 -55.73 -31.21
CA LEU A 34 0.11 -56.36 -30.58
C LEU A 34 0.04 -57.88 -30.79
N LYS A 35 0.65 -58.43 -31.85
CA LYS A 35 0.83 -59.89 -32.03
C LYS A 35 1.63 -60.54 -30.89
N ASN A 36 2.47 -59.77 -30.20
CA ASN A 36 3.24 -60.20 -29.02
C ASN A 36 2.55 -59.82 -27.69
N GLY A 37 1.30 -59.35 -27.73
CA GLY A 37 0.50 -59.02 -26.54
C GLY A 37 0.85 -57.69 -25.86
N LEU A 38 1.67 -56.84 -26.47
CA LEU A 38 2.06 -55.52 -25.96
C LEU A 38 1.89 -54.46 -27.04
N SER A 39 1.46 -53.26 -26.66
CA SER A 39 1.52 -52.11 -27.57
C SER A 39 2.97 -51.70 -27.89
N PHE A 40 3.17 -50.96 -28.98
CA PHE A 40 4.48 -50.38 -29.30
C PHE A 40 4.95 -49.44 -28.19
N VAL A 41 4.03 -48.65 -27.63
CA VAL A 41 4.29 -47.75 -26.50
C VAL A 41 4.74 -48.51 -25.26
N GLU A 42 4.09 -49.63 -24.92
CA GLU A 42 4.50 -50.50 -23.81
C GLU A 42 5.86 -51.14 -24.01
N THR A 43 6.17 -51.54 -25.24
CA THR A 43 7.48 -52.11 -25.59
C THR A 43 8.61 -51.10 -25.42
N LEU A 44 8.32 -49.79 -25.56
CA LEU A 44 9.28 -48.72 -25.33
C LEU A 44 9.41 -48.27 -23.86
N LYS A 45 8.43 -48.52 -22.99
CA LYS A 45 8.45 -48.10 -21.57
C LYS A 45 9.76 -48.44 -20.82
N PRO A 46 10.39 -49.63 -20.97
CA PRO A 46 11.64 -49.96 -20.29
C PRO A 46 12.81 -49.02 -20.63
N PHE A 47 12.83 -48.46 -21.83
CA PHE A 47 13.89 -47.58 -22.32
C PHE A 47 13.69 -46.11 -21.91
N CYS A 48 12.61 -45.79 -21.19
CA CYS A 48 12.24 -44.43 -20.82
C CYS A 48 12.71 -44.02 -19.41
N ASN A 49 13.29 -44.93 -18.63
CA ASN A 49 13.85 -44.67 -17.31
C ASN A 49 15.37 -44.67 -17.37
N PHE A 50 15.97 -43.48 -17.40
CA PHE A 50 17.40 -43.29 -17.44
C PHE A 50 17.96 -43.10 -16.03
N SER A 51 18.66 -44.11 -15.53
CA SER A 51 19.48 -44.04 -14.30
C SER A 51 20.96 -43.87 -14.63
N ASN A 52 21.70 -43.18 -13.76
CA ASN A 52 23.17 -43.00 -13.85
C ASN A 52 23.63 -42.14 -15.05
N ILE A 53 22.84 -41.14 -15.43
CA ILE A 53 23.28 -40.08 -16.35
C ILE A 53 24.13 -39.05 -15.57
N ASP A 54 25.11 -38.42 -16.22
CA ASP A 54 25.76 -37.20 -15.73
C ASP A 54 25.77 -36.11 -16.82
N VAL A 55 24.59 -35.57 -17.12
CA VAL A 55 24.41 -34.51 -18.12
C VAL A 55 24.25 -33.16 -17.40
N PRO A 56 25.09 -32.17 -17.70
CA PRO A 56 24.93 -30.81 -17.20
C PRO A 56 23.78 -30.11 -17.96
N VAL A 57 22.75 -29.72 -17.22
CA VAL A 57 21.60 -28.95 -17.71
C VAL A 57 21.68 -27.54 -17.12
N ARG A 58 21.53 -26.53 -17.96
CA ARG A 58 21.40 -25.13 -17.52
C ARG A 58 19.94 -24.83 -17.27
N THR A 59 19.64 -24.26 -16.12
CA THR A 59 18.31 -23.70 -15.81
C THR A 59 18.17 -22.30 -16.41
N SER A 60 16.96 -21.72 -16.39
CA SER A 60 16.70 -20.36 -16.90
C SER A 60 17.42 -19.24 -16.13
N GLY A 61 18.07 -19.54 -15.00
CA GLY A 61 18.97 -18.63 -14.29
C GLY A 61 20.47 -18.88 -14.55
N ASP A 62 20.80 -19.61 -15.62
CA ASP A 62 22.14 -20.11 -15.99
C ASP A 62 22.86 -20.97 -14.92
N GLN A 63 22.15 -21.35 -13.86
CA GLN A 63 22.67 -22.26 -12.84
C GLN A 63 22.76 -23.68 -13.43
N LEU A 64 23.97 -24.26 -13.33
CA LEU A 64 24.30 -25.59 -13.83
C LEU A 64 23.86 -26.68 -12.84
N TYR A 65 22.96 -27.56 -13.27
CA TYR A 65 22.49 -28.72 -12.52
C TYR A 65 22.84 -30.02 -13.24
N ARG A 66 23.34 -31.04 -12.53
CA ARG A 66 23.69 -32.35 -13.11
C ARG A 66 22.54 -33.33 -12.96
N LEU A 67 22.01 -33.78 -14.09
CA LEU A 67 20.79 -34.57 -14.14
C LEU A 67 21.11 -36.07 -14.01
N LYS A 68 20.97 -36.61 -12.78
CA LYS A 68 21.37 -37.98 -12.41
C LYS A 68 20.39 -39.09 -12.79
N LYS A 69 19.10 -38.77 -12.78
CA LYS A 69 18.00 -39.68 -13.13
C LYS A 69 16.94 -38.90 -13.90
N PHE A 70 16.48 -39.49 -15.01
CA PHE A 70 15.45 -38.90 -15.88
C PHE A 70 14.42 -39.97 -16.23
N MET A 71 13.14 -39.63 -16.22
CA MET A 71 12.07 -40.51 -16.67
C MET A 71 11.24 -39.79 -17.72
N LEU A 72 10.94 -40.47 -18.82
CA LEU A 72 9.98 -40.04 -19.83
C LEU A 72 8.71 -40.88 -19.72
N ARG A 73 7.56 -40.28 -20.03
CA ARG A 73 6.29 -40.98 -20.20
C ARG A 73 5.89 -40.98 -21.66
N LEU A 74 5.59 -42.16 -22.19
CA LEU A 74 5.13 -42.32 -23.57
C LEU A 74 3.62 -42.53 -23.60
N PHE A 75 2.94 -41.81 -24.48
CA PHE A 75 1.51 -41.98 -24.76
C PHE A 75 1.27 -42.03 -26.26
N ASN A 76 0.39 -42.91 -26.73
CA ASN A 76 -0.01 -42.94 -28.14
C ASN A 76 -0.84 -41.69 -28.44
N ALA A 77 -0.63 -41.05 -29.59
CA ALA A 77 -1.45 -39.92 -30.03
C ALA A 77 -2.97 -40.23 -30.05
N ALA A 78 -3.35 -41.49 -30.27
CA ALA A 78 -4.75 -41.93 -30.24
C ALA A 78 -5.41 -41.83 -28.84
N ASP A 79 -4.61 -41.90 -27.77
CA ASP A 79 -5.03 -41.85 -26.37
C ASP A 79 -5.04 -40.41 -25.82
N ILE A 80 -4.24 -39.52 -26.43
CA ILE A 80 -4.18 -38.10 -26.07
C ILE A 80 -5.42 -37.39 -26.63
N ARG A 81 -6.50 -37.38 -25.84
CA ARG A 81 -7.74 -36.67 -26.13
C ARG A 81 -8.07 -35.72 -24.99
N GLN A 82 -8.73 -34.61 -25.29
CA GLN A 82 -9.41 -33.84 -24.24
C GLN A 82 -10.48 -34.77 -23.62
N PRO A 83 -10.48 -34.96 -22.29
CA PRO A 83 -11.51 -35.76 -21.65
C PRO A 83 -12.86 -35.07 -21.87
N ASN A 84 -13.85 -35.84 -22.32
CA ASN A 84 -15.22 -35.36 -22.48
C ASN A 84 -15.70 -34.77 -21.13
N VAL A 85 -16.34 -33.60 -21.18
CA VAL A 85 -16.65 -32.79 -19.99
C VAL A 85 -17.61 -33.52 -19.06
N GLU A 86 -18.58 -34.25 -19.61
CA GLU A 86 -19.53 -35.06 -18.86
C GLU A 86 -18.82 -36.22 -18.13
N VAL A 87 -17.90 -36.92 -18.81
CA VAL A 87 -17.09 -38.01 -18.21
C VAL A 87 -16.13 -37.47 -17.14
N ALA A 88 -15.50 -36.31 -17.38
CA ALA A 88 -14.65 -35.65 -16.40
C ALA A 88 -15.45 -35.22 -15.16
N LYS A 89 -16.66 -34.68 -15.35
CA LYS A 89 -17.58 -34.31 -14.27
C LYS A 89 -18.05 -35.53 -13.47
N GLN A 90 -18.49 -36.59 -14.13
CA GLN A 90 -18.89 -37.85 -13.48
C GLN A 90 -17.74 -38.45 -12.66
N ARG A 91 -16.51 -38.42 -13.19
CA ARG A 91 -15.33 -38.93 -12.46
C ARG A 91 -14.95 -38.04 -11.28
N LEU A 92 -15.12 -36.72 -11.41
CA LEU A 92 -14.93 -35.77 -10.30
C LEU A 92 -16.00 -35.98 -9.21
N GLU A 93 -17.27 -36.12 -9.57
CA GLU A 93 -18.37 -36.44 -8.66
C GLU A 93 -18.13 -37.78 -7.94
N HIS A 94 -17.67 -38.81 -8.65
CA HIS A 94 -17.31 -40.11 -8.06
C HIS A 94 -16.16 -40.00 -7.06
N VAL A 95 -15.09 -39.27 -7.41
CA VAL A 95 -13.92 -39.05 -6.52
C VAL A 95 -14.30 -38.22 -5.28
N ILE A 96 -15.13 -37.19 -5.45
CA ILE A 96 -15.66 -36.39 -4.32
C ILE A 96 -16.55 -37.25 -3.42
N THR A 97 -17.39 -38.11 -4.00
CA THR A 97 -18.27 -39.03 -3.24
C THR A 97 -17.44 -40.03 -2.45
N GLN A 98 -16.47 -40.71 -3.07
CA GLN A 98 -15.56 -41.63 -2.38
C GLN A 98 -14.70 -40.95 -1.30
N ALA A 99 -14.29 -39.70 -1.51
CA ALA A 99 -13.59 -38.92 -0.49
C ALA A 99 -14.51 -38.59 0.70
N GLY A 100 -15.76 -38.21 0.43
CA GLY A 100 -16.78 -37.99 1.46
C GLY A 100 -17.11 -39.26 2.25
N GLU A 101 -17.24 -40.40 1.58
CA GLU A 101 -17.46 -41.71 2.20
C GLU A 101 -16.30 -42.14 3.12
N LYS A 102 -15.05 -41.87 2.71
CA LYS A 102 -13.86 -42.08 3.56
C LYS A 102 -13.89 -41.18 4.79
N VAL A 103 -14.18 -39.89 4.63
CA VAL A 103 -14.32 -38.95 5.77
C VAL A 103 -15.45 -39.40 6.72
N PHE A 104 -16.56 -39.96 6.20
CA PHE A 104 -17.64 -40.54 7.01
C PHE A 104 -17.25 -41.84 7.73
N HIS A 105 -16.27 -42.58 7.22
CA HIS A 105 -15.68 -43.73 7.91
C HIS A 105 -14.70 -43.26 9.00
N ASP A 106 -13.86 -42.27 8.70
CA ASP A 106 -12.88 -41.68 9.62
C ASP A 106 -13.55 -40.93 10.79
N LEU A 107 -14.76 -40.39 10.59
CA LEU A 107 -15.65 -39.82 11.62
C LEU A 107 -16.18 -40.83 12.65
N LYS A 108 -15.99 -42.15 12.43
CA LYS A 108 -16.37 -43.21 13.38
C LYS A 108 -15.20 -43.78 14.19
N SER A 109 -13.96 -43.45 13.80
CA SER A 109 -12.76 -43.71 14.60
C SER A 109 -12.49 -42.56 15.58
N ASP A 110 -11.71 -42.83 16.62
CA ASP A 110 -11.22 -41.77 17.51
C ASP A 110 -10.49 -40.68 16.69
N PRO A 111 -10.70 -39.39 17.01
CA PRO A 111 -10.15 -38.30 16.22
C PRO A 111 -8.62 -38.37 16.19
N PRO A 112 -7.98 -38.25 15.00
CA PRO A 112 -6.53 -38.20 14.92
C PRO A 112 -6.01 -37.01 15.74
N GLN A 113 -4.89 -37.20 16.43
CA GLN A 113 -4.37 -36.16 17.31
C GLN A 113 -4.06 -34.90 16.50
N ILE A 114 -4.46 -33.75 17.05
CA ILE A 114 -4.29 -32.41 16.45
C ILE A 114 -2.83 -32.14 16.03
N THR A 115 -1.86 -32.83 16.65
CA THR A 115 -0.43 -32.80 16.30
C THR A 115 -0.11 -33.22 14.86
N ASP A 116 -0.85 -34.16 14.27
CA ASP A 116 -0.55 -34.67 12.91
C ASP A 116 -1.05 -33.69 11.84
N ILE A 117 -2.19 -33.04 12.08
CA ILE A 117 -2.72 -31.96 11.24
C ILE A 117 -1.87 -30.68 11.38
N LEU A 118 -1.28 -30.44 12.56
CA LEU A 118 -0.38 -29.30 12.84
C LEU A 118 1.10 -29.56 12.50
N SER A 119 1.39 -30.49 11.58
CA SER A 119 2.73 -30.72 11.07
C SER A 119 3.23 -29.51 10.25
N ASN A 120 3.88 -28.57 10.95
CA ASN A 120 4.35 -27.23 10.50
C ASN A 120 5.14 -27.14 9.18
N GLN A 121 5.52 -28.25 8.55
CA GLN A 121 6.10 -28.26 7.20
C GLN A 121 5.04 -28.02 6.12
N SER A 122 3.90 -28.71 6.18
CA SER A 122 2.83 -28.63 5.17
C SER A 122 2.26 -27.21 5.02
N ILE A 123 2.15 -26.48 6.13
CA ILE A 123 1.65 -25.10 6.18
C ILE A 123 2.60 -24.14 5.45
N LYS A 124 3.92 -24.27 5.69
CA LYS A 124 4.95 -23.45 5.02
C LYS A 124 5.08 -23.83 3.55
N GLU A 125 4.92 -25.10 3.22
CA GLU A 125 4.86 -25.58 1.83
C GLU A 125 3.63 -25.02 1.11
N ALA A 126 2.46 -24.97 1.75
CA ALA A 126 1.25 -24.36 1.18
C ALA A 126 1.40 -22.85 0.93
N GLU A 127 1.96 -22.10 1.89
CA GLU A 127 2.32 -20.67 1.70
C GLU A 127 3.29 -20.48 0.55
N TYR A 128 4.37 -21.27 0.51
CA TYR A 128 5.40 -21.21 -0.53
C TYR A 128 4.84 -21.55 -1.91
N CYS A 129 3.96 -22.55 -2.01
CA CYS A 129 3.23 -22.89 -3.23
C CYS A 129 2.33 -21.74 -3.70
N MET A 130 1.57 -21.10 -2.80
CA MET A 130 0.71 -19.95 -3.15
C MET A 130 1.54 -18.73 -3.57
N GLU A 131 2.64 -18.43 -2.87
CA GLU A 131 3.54 -17.33 -3.24
C GLU A 131 4.18 -17.57 -4.61
N ASN A 132 4.69 -18.77 -4.88
CA ASN A 132 5.27 -19.14 -6.18
C ASN A 132 4.23 -19.11 -7.29
N ALA A 133 3.01 -19.63 -7.06
CA ALA A 133 1.94 -19.63 -8.04
C ALA A 133 1.52 -18.19 -8.37
N SER A 134 1.24 -17.35 -7.37
CA SER A 134 0.92 -15.92 -7.54
C SER A 134 2.02 -15.18 -8.31
N SER A 135 3.29 -15.38 -7.92
CA SER A 135 4.45 -14.79 -8.60
C SER A 135 4.62 -15.26 -10.05
N THR A 136 4.25 -16.52 -10.34
CA THR A 136 4.30 -17.09 -11.69
C THR A 136 3.19 -16.54 -12.56
N TYR A 137 1.96 -16.48 -12.05
CA TYR A 137 0.83 -15.87 -12.77
C TYR A 137 1.04 -14.38 -13.04
N MET A 138 1.68 -13.63 -12.13
CA MET A 138 2.02 -12.22 -12.37
C MET A 138 3.07 -12.07 -13.49
N LYS A 139 4.07 -12.95 -13.56
CA LYS A 139 5.09 -12.97 -14.63
C LYS A 139 4.52 -13.30 -16.01
N LEU A 140 3.38 -13.98 -16.09
CA LEU A 140 2.67 -14.27 -17.35
C LEU A 140 1.90 -13.05 -17.90
N GLY A 141 1.92 -11.91 -17.21
CA GLY A 141 1.32 -10.66 -17.69
C GLY A 141 -0.21 -10.72 -17.74
N LYS A 142 -0.82 -10.02 -18.71
CA LYS A 142 -2.27 -9.78 -18.76
C LYS A 142 -3.12 -11.05 -18.77
N SER A 143 -2.67 -12.13 -19.41
CA SER A 143 -3.36 -13.43 -19.42
C SER A 143 -3.23 -14.21 -18.11
N GLY A 144 -2.13 -14.03 -17.39
CA GLY A 144 -1.91 -14.61 -16.06
C GLY A 144 -2.60 -13.83 -14.93
N PHE A 145 -2.83 -12.52 -15.11
CA PHE A 145 -3.30 -11.63 -14.05
C PHE A 145 -4.60 -12.10 -13.36
N GLN A 146 -5.58 -12.61 -14.11
CA GLN A 146 -6.82 -13.16 -13.53
C GLN A 146 -6.55 -14.34 -12.59
N ASN A 147 -5.60 -15.21 -12.94
CA ASN A 147 -5.17 -16.33 -12.10
C ASN A 147 -4.33 -15.85 -10.91
N ALA A 148 -3.52 -14.80 -11.09
CA ALA A 148 -2.78 -14.15 -10.00
C ALA A 148 -3.75 -13.59 -8.94
N THR A 149 -4.82 -12.90 -9.36
CA THR A 149 -5.89 -12.42 -8.47
C THR A 149 -6.57 -13.58 -7.76
N ARG A 150 -7.04 -14.61 -8.48
CA ARG A 150 -7.71 -15.78 -7.87
C ARG A 150 -6.81 -16.48 -6.84
N CYS A 151 -5.54 -16.67 -7.17
CA CYS A 151 -4.54 -17.25 -6.27
C CYS A 151 -4.31 -16.37 -5.03
N GLY A 152 -4.14 -15.06 -5.21
CA GLY A 152 -3.93 -14.12 -4.11
C GLY A 152 -5.14 -13.97 -3.19
N LEU A 153 -6.37 -14.05 -3.71
CA LEU A 153 -7.57 -14.10 -2.88
C LEU A 153 -7.58 -15.33 -1.96
N TRP A 154 -7.33 -16.53 -2.52
CA TRP A 154 -7.22 -17.75 -1.71
C TRP A 154 -6.08 -17.68 -0.69
N TRP A 155 -4.93 -17.14 -1.06
CA TRP A 155 -3.79 -16.96 -0.17
C TRP A 155 -4.11 -15.97 0.97
N ALA A 156 -4.76 -14.85 0.66
CA ALA A 156 -5.17 -13.87 1.66
C ALA A 156 -6.21 -14.43 2.64
N GLU A 157 -7.20 -15.21 2.18
CA GLU A 157 -8.14 -15.90 3.07
C GLU A 157 -7.46 -16.96 3.95
N MET A 158 -6.50 -17.72 3.41
CA MET A 158 -5.70 -18.68 4.20
C MET A 158 -4.90 -17.98 5.32
N LEU A 159 -4.36 -16.78 5.05
CA LEU A 159 -3.66 -15.97 6.04
C LEU A 159 -4.63 -15.36 7.08
N LYS A 160 -5.79 -14.86 6.65
CA LYS A 160 -6.84 -14.33 7.54
C LYS A 160 -7.38 -15.39 8.51
N ALA A 161 -7.57 -16.62 8.04
CA ALA A 161 -7.99 -17.76 8.86
C ALA A 161 -6.98 -18.14 9.96
N ARG A 162 -5.76 -17.59 9.91
CA ARG A 162 -4.66 -17.79 10.86
C ARG A 162 -4.28 -16.52 11.63
N ASP A 163 -5.18 -15.52 11.67
CA ASP A 163 -4.96 -14.19 12.26
C ASP A 163 -3.79 -13.38 11.65
N GLN A 164 -3.22 -13.80 10.51
CA GLN A 164 -2.11 -13.14 9.81
C GLN A 164 -2.62 -12.04 8.86
N TYR A 165 -3.40 -11.11 9.42
CA TYR A 165 -4.03 -10.03 8.65
C TYR A 165 -3.02 -9.07 8.00
N LYS A 166 -1.84 -8.87 8.60
CA LYS A 166 -0.81 -7.98 8.04
C LYS A 166 -0.24 -8.53 6.73
N GLU A 167 0.00 -9.84 6.71
CA GLU A 167 0.47 -10.59 5.57
C GLU A 167 -0.63 -10.67 4.50
N ALA A 168 -1.88 -10.95 4.89
CA ALA A 168 -3.03 -10.91 3.99
C ALA A 168 -3.20 -9.55 3.29
N ALA A 169 -3.06 -8.45 4.03
CA ALA A 169 -3.08 -7.09 3.46
C ALA A 169 -1.97 -6.89 2.41
N SER A 170 -0.78 -7.46 2.64
CA SER A 170 0.31 -7.42 1.66
C SER A 170 0.03 -8.25 0.41
N VAL A 171 -0.75 -9.34 0.52
CA VAL A 171 -1.19 -10.12 -0.65
C VAL A 171 -2.21 -9.34 -1.47
N TYR A 172 -3.22 -8.73 -0.83
CA TYR A 172 -4.18 -7.84 -1.50
C TYR A 172 -3.50 -6.68 -2.23
N PHE A 173 -2.48 -6.06 -1.61
CA PHE A 173 -1.67 -5.03 -2.27
C PHE A 173 -0.87 -5.59 -3.46
N ARG A 174 -0.29 -6.79 -3.34
CA ARG A 174 0.48 -7.44 -4.42
C ARG A 174 -0.39 -7.81 -5.63
N ILE A 175 -1.66 -8.16 -5.43
CA ILE A 175 -2.61 -8.44 -6.52
C ILE A 175 -3.40 -7.21 -7.00
N CYS A 176 -3.12 -6.01 -6.47
CA CYS A 176 -3.72 -4.79 -6.96
C CYS A 176 -3.36 -4.58 -8.44
N GLY A 177 -4.38 -4.48 -9.31
CA GLY A 177 -4.20 -4.40 -10.76
C GLY A 177 -4.17 -2.99 -11.32
N GLU A 178 -3.89 -2.89 -12.62
CA GLU A 178 -4.01 -1.65 -13.39
C GLU A 178 -5.48 -1.20 -13.55
N GLU A 179 -6.42 -2.16 -13.58
CA GLU A 179 -7.86 -1.91 -13.68
C GLU A 179 -8.39 -1.17 -12.44
N PRO A 180 -8.89 0.07 -12.54
CA PRO A 180 -9.13 0.90 -11.35
C PRO A 180 -10.22 0.33 -10.43
N LEU A 181 -11.27 -0.31 -10.95
CA LEU A 181 -12.31 -0.93 -10.11
C LEU A 181 -11.76 -2.13 -9.32
N HIS A 182 -10.84 -2.88 -9.92
CA HIS A 182 -10.16 -3.98 -9.25
C HIS A 182 -9.21 -3.47 -8.15
N ALA A 183 -8.43 -2.42 -8.46
CA ALA A 183 -7.59 -1.74 -7.48
C ALA A 183 -8.41 -1.22 -6.28
N ALA A 184 -9.54 -0.56 -6.55
CA ALA A 184 -10.43 -0.04 -5.51
C ALA A 184 -10.85 -1.12 -4.50
N VAL A 185 -11.32 -2.28 -4.99
CA VAL A 185 -11.75 -3.40 -4.15
C VAL A 185 -10.58 -4.02 -3.37
N MET A 186 -9.43 -4.26 -4.03
CA MET A 186 -8.28 -4.88 -3.37
C MET A 186 -7.68 -3.98 -2.28
N LEU A 187 -7.60 -2.66 -2.52
CA LEU A 187 -7.17 -1.69 -1.52
C LEU A 187 -8.16 -1.60 -0.34
N GLU A 188 -9.47 -1.73 -0.59
CA GLU A 188 -10.47 -1.76 0.47
C GLU A 188 -10.31 -3.02 1.35
N GLN A 189 -10.13 -4.20 0.74
CA GLN A 189 -9.91 -5.44 1.50
C GLN A 189 -8.59 -5.42 2.29
N ALA A 190 -7.52 -4.87 1.72
CA ALA A 190 -6.26 -4.62 2.43
C ALA A 190 -6.49 -3.69 3.63
N SER A 191 -7.32 -2.65 3.48
CA SER A 191 -7.64 -1.71 4.56
C SER A 191 -8.27 -2.40 5.77
N TYR A 192 -9.28 -3.26 5.57
CA TYR A 192 -9.95 -3.96 6.67
C TYR A 192 -8.99 -4.92 7.40
N CYS A 193 -8.08 -5.56 6.67
CA CYS A 193 -7.03 -6.37 7.29
C CYS A 193 -6.12 -5.55 8.23
N PHE A 194 -5.81 -4.29 7.91
CA PHE A 194 -5.08 -3.38 8.81
C PHE A 194 -5.86 -2.94 10.07
N VAL A 195 -7.19 -3.06 10.10
CA VAL A 195 -7.97 -2.86 11.34
C VAL A 195 -7.90 -4.11 12.21
N LEU A 196 -7.94 -5.30 11.61
CA LEU A 196 -7.97 -6.59 12.30
C LEU A 196 -6.61 -7.05 12.84
N THR A 197 -5.50 -6.50 12.35
CA THR A 197 -4.16 -6.70 12.94
C THR A 197 -4.12 -6.32 14.42
N LYS A 198 -3.30 -7.03 15.20
CA LYS A 198 -3.06 -6.76 16.63
C LYS A 198 -1.58 -6.35 16.81
N PRO A 199 -1.26 -5.08 17.15
CA PRO A 199 -2.14 -3.93 17.34
C PRO A 199 -2.73 -3.40 16.02
N ALA A 200 -3.86 -2.71 16.11
CA ALA A 200 -4.58 -2.17 14.96
C ALA A 200 -3.80 -1.05 14.25
N MET A 201 -3.64 -1.16 12.93
CA MET A 201 -2.87 -0.23 12.11
C MET A 201 -3.77 0.85 11.49
N LEU A 202 -4.49 1.59 12.34
CA LEU A 202 -5.55 2.54 11.94
C LEU A 202 -5.11 3.54 10.86
N HIS A 203 -3.89 4.07 10.93
CA HIS A 203 -3.38 4.98 9.91
C HIS A 203 -3.29 4.31 8.51
N LYS A 204 -2.83 3.05 8.43
CA LYS A 204 -2.81 2.31 7.17
C LYS A 204 -4.22 2.02 6.66
N TYR A 205 -5.15 1.66 7.54
CA TYR A 205 -6.56 1.48 7.21
C TYR A 205 -7.15 2.74 6.55
N GLY A 206 -7.05 3.90 7.21
CA GLY A 206 -7.54 5.17 6.66
C GLY A 206 -6.90 5.51 5.30
N PHE A 207 -5.59 5.30 5.16
CA PHE A 207 -4.87 5.65 3.93
C PHE A 207 -5.29 4.79 2.73
N HIS A 208 -5.45 3.49 2.91
CA HIS A 208 -5.88 2.58 1.84
C HIS A 208 -7.36 2.78 1.47
N LEU A 209 -8.22 3.21 2.41
CA LEU A 209 -9.59 3.60 2.12
C LEU A 209 -9.69 4.88 1.25
N VAL A 210 -8.82 5.86 1.49
CA VAL A 210 -8.76 7.07 0.65
C VAL A 210 -8.36 6.70 -0.78
N LEU A 211 -7.26 5.97 -0.96
CA LEU A 211 -6.84 5.47 -2.28
C LEU A 211 -7.95 4.64 -2.97
N SER A 212 -8.60 3.75 -2.23
CA SER A 212 -9.74 2.95 -2.72
C SER A 212 -10.90 3.85 -3.20
N GLY A 213 -11.22 4.91 -2.46
CA GLY A 213 -12.24 5.88 -2.83
C GLY A 213 -11.93 6.65 -4.12
N ASP A 214 -10.67 7.03 -4.32
CA ASP A 214 -10.21 7.71 -5.55
C ASP A 214 -10.40 6.81 -6.77
N HIS A 215 -9.98 5.54 -6.66
CA HIS A 215 -10.20 4.53 -7.69
C HIS A 215 -11.69 4.26 -7.95
N TYR A 216 -12.53 4.19 -6.91
CA TYR A 216 -13.98 4.10 -7.08
C TYR A 216 -14.55 5.31 -7.83
N LYS A 217 -14.08 6.54 -7.55
CA LYS A 217 -14.56 7.74 -8.25
C LYS A 217 -14.12 7.79 -9.71
N ILE A 218 -12.93 7.29 -10.04
CA ILE A 218 -12.46 7.13 -11.44
C ILE A 218 -13.38 6.18 -12.21
N CYS A 219 -13.90 5.12 -11.58
CA CYS A 219 -14.91 4.22 -12.14
C CYS A 219 -16.37 4.71 -12.03
N ASP A 220 -16.56 6.00 -11.69
CA ASP A 220 -17.84 6.66 -11.42
C ASP A 220 -18.74 5.98 -10.35
N GLN A 221 -18.15 5.14 -9.49
CA GLN A 221 -18.83 4.49 -8.36
C GLN A 221 -18.92 5.45 -7.15
N VAL A 222 -19.54 6.62 -7.35
CA VAL A 222 -19.58 7.73 -6.37
C VAL A 222 -20.07 7.28 -4.99
N ASN A 223 -21.09 6.41 -4.92
CA ASN A 223 -21.61 5.88 -3.67
C ASN A 223 -20.58 5.03 -2.89
N HIS A 224 -19.75 4.25 -3.59
CA HIS A 224 -18.67 3.48 -2.97
C HIS A 224 -17.53 4.39 -2.52
N ALA A 225 -17.17 5.39 -3.33
CA ALA A 225 -16.17 6.40 -2.99
C ALA A 225 -16.55 7.19 -1.72
N ILE A 226 -17.81 7.64 -1.62
CA ILE A 226 -18.35 8.27 -0.39
C ILE A 226 -18.23 7.31 0.79
N ARG A 227 -18.61 6.02 0.65
CA ARG A 227 -18.58 5.03 1.74
C ARG A 227 -17.17 4.80 2.30
N THR A 228 -16.15 4.67 1.45
CA THR A 228 -14.76 4.48 1.90
C THR A 228 -14.23 5.75 2.56
N TYR A 229 -14.50 6.93 1.98
CA TYR A 229 -14.12 8.22 2.57
C TYR A 229 -14.77 8.46 3.94
N ARG A 230 -16.07 8.19 4.11
CA ARG A 230 -16.74 8.26 5.44
C ARG A 230 -16.06 7.39 6.48
N SER A 231 -15.65 6.19 6.07
CA SER A 231 -14.96 5.24 6.95
C SER A 231 -13.58 5.78 7.34
N ALA A 232 -12.85 6.39 6.40
CA ALA A 232 -11.57 7.04 6.65
C ALA A 232 -11.68 8.29 7.56
N ILE A 233 -12.75 9.08 7.48
CA ILE A 233 -12.98 10.25 8.36
C ILE A 233 -12.90 9.85 9.84
N SER A 234 -13.49 8.70 10.21
CA SER A 234 -13.50 8.23 11.60
C SER A 234 -12.09 7.98 12.19
N VAL A 235 -11.10 7.72 11.32
CA VAL A 235 -9.69 7.57 11.70
C VAL A 235 -9.02 8.93 11.88
N TYR A 236 -9.35 9.89 11.01
CA TYR A 236 -8.62 11.16 10.92
C TYR A 236 -9.20 12.28 11.77
N GLU A 237 -10.49 12.24 12.15
CA GLU A 237 -11.19 13.35 12.82
C GLU A 237 -10.47 13.87 14.08
N SER A 238 -9.93 12.97 14.92
CA SER A 238 -9.17 13.31 16.14
C SER A 238 -7.67 13.53 15.92
N THR A 239 -7.18 13.53 14.67
CA THR A 239 -5.74 13.63 14.36
C THR A 239 -5.32 15.03 13.94
N THR A 240 -4.03 15.34 14.08
CA THR A 240 -3.38 16.58 13.61
C THR A 240 -3.19 16.63 12.09
N TRP A 241 -3.59 15.60 11.34
CA TRP A 241 -3.27 15.44 9.92
C TRP A 241 -4.21 16.29 9.05
N SER A 242 -3.98 17.61 9.00
CA SER A 242 -4.87 18.55 8.29
C SER A 242 -5.01 18.21 6.81
N HIS A 243 -3.91 17.97 6.09
CA HIS A 243 -3.96 17.83 4.62
C HIS A 243 -4.84 16.68 4.15
N ILE A 244 -4.81 15.52 4.84
CA ILE A 244 -5.68 14.39 4.49
C ILE A 244 -7.12 14.61 4.94
N LYS A 245 -7.36 15.33 6.05
CA LYS A 245 -8.72 15.75 6.43
C LYS A 245 -9.31 16.69 5.38
N ASP A 246 -8.57 17.71 4.96
CA ASP A 246 -9.00 18.68 3.94
C ASP A 246 -9.36 17.97 2.63
N HIS A 247 -8.47 17.08 2.14
CA HIS A 247 -8.70 16.24 0.96
C HIS A 247 -9.98 15.42 1.07
N VAL A 248 -10.17 14.74 2.21
CA VAL A 248 -11.31 13.85 2.44
C VAL A 248 -12.62 14.62 2.57
N TYR A 249 -12.66 15.72 3.32
CA TYR A 249 -13.85 16.56 3.45
C TYR A 249 -14.20 17.32 2.16
N PHE A 250 -13.20 17.73 1.38
CA PHE A 250 -13.41 18.41 0.11
C PHE A 250 -14.06 17.47 -0.92
N HIS A 251 -13.44 16.32 -1.20
CA HIS A 251 -13.96 15.38 -2.19
C HIS A 251 -15.29 14.76 -1.77
N ILE A 252 -15.47 14.40 -0.49
CA ILE A 252 -16.78 13.90 -0.04
C ILE A 252 -17.87 14.98 -0.16
N GLY A 253 -17.52 16.27 0.05
CA GLY A 253 -18.40 17.41 -0.19
C GLY A 253 -18.82 17.52 -1.66
N GLN A 254 -17.87 17.44 -2.59
CA GLN A 254 -18.15 17.43 -4.04
C GLN A 254 -19.06 16.26 -4.42
N TRP A 255 -18.78 15.06 -3.88
CA TRP A 255 -19.50 13.84 -4.22
C TRP A 255 -20.92 13.80 -3.65
N TYR A 256 -21.14 14.30 -2.43
CA TYR A 256 -22.49 14.46 -1.89
C TYR A 256 -23.33 15.45 -2.73
N ALA A 257 -22.73 16.52 -3.25
CA ALA A 257 -23.43 17.45 -4.14
C ALA A 257 -23.82 16.79 -5.47
N ILE A 258 -22.96 15.93 -6.03
CA ILE A 258 -23.26 15.12 -7.24
C ILE A 258 -24.43 14.16 -6.98
N VAL A 259 -24.50 13.54 -5.79
CA VAL A 259 -25.60 12.64 -5.38
C VAL A 259 -26.88 13.42 -5.00
N GLY A 260 -26.83 14.75 -4.89
CA GLY A 260 -27.96 15.61 -4.52
C GLY A 260 -28.17 15.81 -3.01
N MET A 261 -27.27 15.27 -2.17
CA MET A 261 -27.28 15.45 -0.71
C MET A 261 -26.66 16.80 -0.32
N ASN A 262 -27.32 17.86 -0.75
CA ASN A 262 -26.82 19.25 -0.74
C ASN A 262 -26.51 19.80 0.66
N ASP A 263 -27.31 19.47 1.67
CA ASP A 263 -27.09 19.87 3.07
C ASP A 263 -25.85 19.19 3.69
N VAL A 264 -25.60 17.93 3.32
CA VAL A 264 -24.42 17.17 3.76
C VAL A 264 -23.18 17.69 3.02
N ALA A 265 -23.30 17.98 1.72
CA ALA A 265 -22.23 18.56 0.93
C ALA A 265 -21.71 19.89 1.52
N VAL A 266 -22.62 20.85 1.77
CA VAL A 266 -22.30 22.15 2.36
C VAL A 266 -21.65 21.99 3.74
N ARG A 267 -22.18 21.11 4.60
CA ARG A 267 -21.59 20.86 5.94
C ARG A 267 -20.18 20.28 5.91
N ASN A 268 -19.85 19.43 4.93
CA ASN A 268 -18.48 18.90 4.78
C ASN A 268 -17.55 19.98 4.19
N MET A 269 -18.00 20.75 3.20
CA MET A 269 -17.21 21.86 2.63
C MET A 269 -16.88 22.93 3.68
N LEU A 270 -17.80 23.28 4.58
CA LEU A 270 -17.54 24.22 5.68
C LEU A 270 -16.39 23.76 6.60
N ARG A 271 -16.18 22.45 6.79
CA ARG A 271 -15.05 21.91 7.56
C ARG A 271 -13.69 22.15 6.87
N VAL A 272 -13.69 22.37 5.56
CA VAL A 272 -12.48 22.62 4.75
C VAL A 272 -12.11 24.11 4.74
N LEU A 273 -13.05 25.03 4.97
CA LEU A 273 -12.76 26.47 4.87
C LEU A 273 -11.80 26.99 5.97
N ASP A 274 -11.59 26.24 7.05
CA ASP A 274 -10.60 26.49 8.11
C ASP A 274 -9.19 25.95 7.76
N CYS A 275 -8.90 25.71 6.46
CA CYS A 275 -7.65 25.08 6.00
C CYS A 275 -6.43 26.02 6.00
N GLY A 276 -6.12 26.58 7.17
CA GLY A 276 -4.94 27.41 7.45
C GLY A 276 -3.57 26.78 7.17
N ASN A 277 -3.52 25.56 6.62
CA ASN A 277 -2.29 24.85 6.24
C ASN A 277 -2.14 24.68 4.72
N GLN A 278 -3.17 24.89 3.90
CA GLN A 278 -3.15 24.63 2.45
C GLN A 278 -2.56 25.77 1.61
N SER A 279 -2.15 25.55 0.36
CA SER A 279 -1.65 26.65 -0.49
C SER A 279 -2.75 27.70 -0.78
N LYS A 280 -2.37 28.92 -1.19
CA LYS A 280 -3.35 29.95 -1.60
C LYS A 280 -4.23 29.47 -2.75
N SER A 281 -3.64 28.86 -3.78
CA SER A 281 -4.38 28.33 -4.93
C SER A 281 -5.32 27.18 -4.54
N THR A 282 -4.96 26.35 -3.57
CA THR A 282 -5.84 25.30 -3.04
C THR A 282 -7.03 25.90 -2.26
N GLN A 283 -6.81 26.91 -1.44
CA GLN A 283 -7.89 27.64 -0.75
C GLN A 283 -8.87 28.29 -1.73
N GLU A 284 -8.36 28.92 -2.80
CA GLU A 284 -9.18 29.52 -3.86
C GLU A 284 -10.05 28.47 -4.57
N ILE A 285 -9.51 27.27 -4.83
CA ILE A 285 -10.27 26.13 -5.38
C ILE A 285 -11.38 25.70 -4.41
N PHE A 286 -11.06 25.51 -3.13
CA PHE A 286 -12.03 25.08 -2.11
C PHE A 286 -13.17 26.09 -1.94
N LEU A 287 -12.83 27.38 -1.88
CA LEU A 287 -13.80 28.46 -1.72
C LEU A 287 -14.71 28.63 -2.95
N ARG A 288 -14.16 28.53 -4.16
CA ARG A 288 -14.92 28.56 -5.42
C ARG A 288 -15.92 27.41 -5.48
N ASP A 289 -15.46 26.18 -5.28
CA ASP A 289 -16.29 24.98 -5.36
C ASP A 289 -17.37 24.98 -4.26
N PHE A 290 -17.08 25.50 -3.06
CA PHE A 290 -18.08 25.75 -2.02
C PHE A 290 -19.18 26.70 -2.50
N PHE A 291 -18.81 27.87 -3.04
CA PHE A 291 -19.79 28.83 -3.55
C PHE A 291 -20.64 28.24 -4.70
N ASP A 292 -20.05 27.45 -5.60
CA ASP A 292 -20.78 26.85 -6.71
C ASP A 292 -21.73 25.74 -6.26
N ILE A 293 -21.40 24.99 -5.20
CA ILE A 293 -22.36 24.09 -4.53
C ILE A 293 -23.48 24.91 -3.91
N VAL A 294 -23.18 25.91 -3.06
CA VAL A 294 -24.20 26.72 -2.37
C VAL A 294 -25.16 27.38 -3.35
N LYS A 295 -24.67 27.99 -4.44
CA LYS A 295 -25.50 28.56 -5.51
C LYS A 295 -26.49 27.53 -6.09
N LYS A 296 -26.04 26.31 -6.37
CA LYS A 296 -26.88 25.22 -6.91
C LYS A 296 -27.93 24.75 -5.90
N THR A 297 -27.65 24.80 -4.60
CA THR A 297 -28.64 24.40 -3.58
C THR A 297 -29.83 25.35 -3.47
N GLY A 298 -29.67 26.62 -3.87
CA GLY A 298 -30.66 27.68 -3.64
C GLY A 298 -30.92 28.00 -2.16
N MET A 299 -30.27 27.30 -1.23
CA MET A 299 -30.48 27.44 0.20
C MET A 299 -29.68 28.62 0.73
N LYS A 300 -30.39 29.57 1.36
CA LYS A 300 -29.79 30.53 2.30
C LYS A 300 -29.37 29.77 3.57
N HIS A 301 -28.31 28.97 3.47
CA HIS A 301 -27.63 28.47 4.67
C HIS A 301 -27.14 29.69 5.44
N GLU A 302 -27.60 29.82 6.67
CA GLU A 302 -26.96 30.69 7.64
C GLU A 302 -25.51 30.20 7.76
N VAL A 303 -24.54 31.04 7.39
CA VAL A 303 -23.11 30.68 7.41
C VAL A 303 -22.60 30.76 8.85
N VAL A 304 -23.17 29.89 9.70
CA VAL A 304 -22.92 29.84 11.13
C VAL A 304 -21.51 29.34 11.37
N GLY A 305 -20.61 30.29 11.58
CA GLY A 305 -19.22 30.03 11.94
C GLY A 305 -18.34 29.68 10.74
N LEU A 306 -18.06 30.67 9.88
CA LEU A 306 -16.67 30.87 9.46
C LEU A 306 -15.86 31.02 10.75
N ARG A 307 -15.19 29.94 11.16
CA ARG A 307 -14.37 29.95 12.38
C ARG A 307 -13.19 30.88 12.11
N LEU A 308 -13.02 31.88 12.96
CA LEU A 308 -11.83 32.72 12.92
C LEU A 308 -10.60 31.83 13.22
N PRO A 309 -9.45 32.06 12.58
CA PRO A 309 -8.26 31.22 12.76
C PRO A 309 -7.90 31.08 14.24
N VAL A 310 -7.91 29.84 14.75
CA VAL A 310 -7.61 29.57 16.16
C VAL A 310 -6.09 29.55 16.35
N ILE A 311 -5.54 30.68 16.80
CA ILE A 311 -4.12 30.78 17.16
C ILE A 311 -3.88 29.92 18.41
N ASN A 312 -3.22 28.78 18.24
CA ASN A 312 -2.79 27.97 19.36
C ASN A 312 -1.56 28.59 20.02
N MET A 313 -1.80 29.38 21.08
CA MET A 313 -0.76 30.04 21.88
C MET A 313 0.29 29.06 22.44
N SER A 314 -0.04 27.79 22.65
CA SER A 314 0.90 26.79 23.19
C SER A 314 1.84 26.18 22.14
N SER A 315 1.60 26.42 20.84
CA SER A 315 2.51 26.03 19.75
C SER A 315 3.26 27.21 19.13
N LEU A 316 3.14 28.41 19.72
CA LEU A 316 3.78 29.62 19.20
C LEU A 316 5.22 29.69 19.72
N GLN A 317 6.17 29.34 18.87
CA GLN A 317 7.60 29.37 19.19
C GLN A 317 8.24 30.63 18.60
N VAL A 318 8.70 31.53 19.47
CA VAL A 318 9.51 32.69 19.06
C VAL A 318 10.93 32.20 18.79
N ILE A 319 11.28 32.09 17.51
CA ILE A 319 12.65 31.79 17.08
C ILE A 319 13.40 33.12 16.98
N TYR A 320 14.42 33.27 17.83
CA TYR A 320 15.34 34.40 17.73
C TYR A 320 16.41 34.08 16.68
N GLU A 321 16.27 34.63 15.48
CA GLU A 321 17.34 34.60 14.47
C GLU A 321 18.40 35.68 14.76
N ASP A 322 19.19 35.45 15.82
CA ASP A 322 20.48 36.13 15.96
C ASP A 322 21.49 35.56 14.96
N HIS A 323 22.41 36.39 14.46
CA HIS A 323 23.39 36.05 13.42
C HIS A 323 24.37 34.93 13.82
N ARG A 324 24.35 34.47 15.08
CA ARG A 324 25.04 33.25 15.54
C ARG A 324 24.69 32.00 14.72
N THR A 325 23.51 31.92 14.10
CA THR A 325 23.13 30.80 13.21
C THR A 325 23.88 30.76 11.87
N TYR A 326 24.45 31.89 11.43
CA TYR A 326 25.28 32.00 10.23
C TYR A 326 26.77 32.21 10.53
N ALA A 327 27.14 32.28 11.81
CA ALA A 327 28.50 32.53 12.24
C ALA A 327 29.38 31.29 12.09
N SER A 328 30.69 31.49 11.89
CA SER A 328 31.63 30.37 11.84
C SER A 328 31.69 29.63 13.18
N GLN A 329 32.07 28.35 13.18
CA GLN A 329 32.12 27.56 14.42
C GLN A 329 33.13 28.12 15.45
N ALA A 330 34.13 28.90 15.01
CA ALA A 330 35.01 29.65 15.91
C ALA A 330 34.32 30.86 16.55
N SER A 331 33.41 31.52 15.83
CA SER A 331 32.62 32.66 16.31
C SER A 331 31.56 32.25 17.34
N ALA A 332 30.98 31.05 17.19
CA ALA A 332 30.01 30.49 18.14
C ALA A 332 30.63 29.98 19.46
N LEU A 333 31.97 29.91 19.54
CA LEU A 333 32.73 29.50 20.72
C LEU A 333 33.35 30.69 21.50
N VAL A 334 33.10 31.93 21.06
CA VAL A 334 33.53 33.14 21.78
C VAL A 334 32.69 33.28 23.05
N GLU A 335 33.34 33.51 24.20
CA GLU A 335 32.64 33.66 25.47
C GLU A 335 31.64 34.83 25.46
N GLU A 336 30.46 34.59 26.03
CA GLU A 336 29.35 35.56 26.17
C GLU A 336 29.80 36.88 26.85
N SER A 337 30.79 36.79 27.74
CA SER A 337 31.42 37.91 28.45
C SER A 337 32.04 38.96 27.52
N ILE A 338 32.58 38.54 26.38
CA ILE A 338 33.18 39.41 25.38
C ILE A 338 32.10 40.17 24.60
N TRP A 339 30.97 39.50 24.32
CA TRP A 339 29.81 40.13 23.69
C TRP A 339 29.14 41.13 24.61
N GLN A 340 28.94 40.80 25.89
CA GLN A 340 28.42 41.73 26.89
C GLN A 340 29.26 43.01 26.99
N SER A 341 30.60 42.90 27.02
CA SER A 341 31.48 44.06 27.04
C SER A 341 31.41 44.93 25.78
N LEU A 342 30.97 44.39 24.64
CA LEU A 342 30.77 45.14 23.38
C LEU A 342 29.35 45.72 23.29
N GLU A 343 28.36 45.04 23.86
CA GLU A 343 26.97 45.51 23.93
C GLU A 343 26.80 46.64 24.95
N ASP A 344 27.45 46.56 26.12
CA ASP A 344 27.43 47.61 27.16
C ASP A 344 27.97 48.97 26.66
N ASP A 345 28.92 48.94 25.71
CA ASP A 345 29.47 50.15 25.06
C ASP A 345 28.53 50.73 23.98
N ILE A 346 27.58 49.95 23.46
CA ILE A 346 26.65 50.33 22.37
C ILE A 346 25.25 50.67 22.92
N ILE A 347 24.83 50.01 23.99
CA ILE A 347 23.55 50.21 24.67
C ILE A 347 23.76 51.26 25.77
N PRO A 348 23.40 52.54 25.56
CA PRO A 348 23.53 53.53 26.63
C PRO A 348 22.66 53.10 27.81
N SER A 349 23.28 52.99 28.99
CA SER A 349 22.62 52.62 30.25
C SER A 349 21.31 53.38 30.39
N LEU A 350 20.20 52.65 30.52
CA LEU A 350 18.84 53.14 30.33
C LEU A 350 18.34 53.95 31.54
N ASN A 351 19.02 55.07 31.82
CA ASN A 351 18.55 56.07 32.76
C ASN A 351 17.22 56.63 32.29
N SER A 352 16.25 56.72 33.21
CA SER A 352 14.82 56.85 32.97
C SER A 352 14.35 58.23 32.46
N GLY A 353 14.98 58.74 31.40
CA GLY A 353 14.62 59.98 30.71
C GLY A 353 13.85 59.70 29.41
N LYS A 354 12.74 60.40 29.20
CA LYS A 354 11.94 60.31 27.97
C LYS A 354 12.64 61.03 26.80
N SER A 355 13.58 60.38 26.14
CA SER A 355 14.14 60.82 24.86
C SER A 355 14.36 59.64 23.92
N ASN A 356 14.06 59.83 22.64
CA ASN A 356 14.11 58.75 21.65
C ASN A 356 15.56 58.40 21.32
N TRP A 357 15.89 57.10 21.30
CA TRP A 357 17.28 56.59 21.27
C TRP A 357 18.12 57.12 20.09
N LEU A 358 17.48 57.38 18.94
CA LEU A 358 18.07 58.00 17.75
C LEU A 358 18.74 59.37 17.99
N GLU A 359 18.28 60.18 18.96
CA GLU A 359 18.88 61.50 19.20
C GLU A 359 20.18 61.43 20.02
N LEU A 360 20.33 60.40 20.86
CA LEU A 360 21.47 60.23 21.78
C LEU A 360 22.76 59.78 21.07
N GLN A 361 22.66 58.90 20.06
CA GLN A 361 23.84 58.39 19.33
C GLN A 361 24.71 59.51 18.72
N SER A 362 24.09 60.63 18.32
CA SER A 362 24.79 61.76 17.70
C SER A 362 25.80 62.49 18.60
N LYS A 363 25.72 62.31 19.93
CA LYS A 363 26.48 63.10 20.92
C LYS A 363 27.46 62.31 21.79
N LEU A 364 27.43 60.99 21.75
CA LEU A 364 28.16 60.14 22.73
C LEU A 364 29.33 59.33 22.16
N LEU A 365 29.50 59.22 20.83
CA LEU A 365 30.59 58.43 20.24
C LEU A 365 31.99 59.00 20.59
N PRO A 366 32.85 58.22 21.28
CA PRO A 366 34.20 58.66 21.60
C PRO A 366 35.04 58.85 20.33
N LYS A 367 35.91 59.87 20.30
CA LYS A 367 36.79 60.19 19.14
C LYS A 367 37.64 59.01 18.63
N LYS A 368 37.84 57.95 19.43
CA LYS A 368 38.58 56.73 19.07
C LYS A 368 37.94 55.90 17.93
N TYR A 369 36.63 56.00 17.71
CA TYR A 369 35.93 55.15 16.74
C TYR A 369 35.54 55.86 15.43
N LYS A 370 36.07 57.07 15.18
CA LYS A 370 35.75 57.86 13.99
C LYS A 370 36.28 57.28 12.66
N GLU A 371 37.14 56.27 12.73
CA GLU A 371 37.71 55.55 11.59
C GLU A 371 37.09 54.14 11.42
N SER A 372 36.14 53.77 12.29
CA SER A 372 35.43 52.49 12.25
C SER A 372 34.06 52.66 11.59
N ASN A 373 33.86 52.07 10.41
CA ASN A 373 32.53 52.01 9.79
C ASN A 373 31.62 51.02 10.54
N VAL A 374 31.08 51.43 11.69
CA VAL A 374 30.10 50.64 12.44
C VAL A 374 28.75 50.74 11.75
N CYS A 375 28.49 49.80 10.84
CA CYS A 375 27.21 49.68 10.16
C CYS A 375 26.25 48.85 11.02
N VAL A 376 25.47 49.50 11.88
CA VAL A 376 24.37 48.83 12.61
C VAL A 376 23.20 48.64 11.65
N VAL A 377 23.22 47.53 10.91
CA VAL A 377 22.04 47.08 10.16
C VAL A 377 21.08 46.46 11.17
N GLY A 378 20.08 47.25 11.59
CA GLY A 378 18.96 46.76 12.39
C GLY A 378 18.13 45.74 11.59
N GLY A 379 18.47 44.46 11.73
CA GLY A 379 17.76 43.35 11.13
C GLY A 379 16.33 43.24 11.64
N MET A 380 15.40 42.98 10.73
CA MET A 380 13.96 42.95 10.97
C MET A 380 13.58 41.94 12.07
N GLN A 381 12.81 42.37 13.08
CA GLN A 381 12.16 41.44 14.01
C GLN A 381 11.11 40.62 13.26
N VAL A 382 11.49 39.42 12.80
CA VAL A 382 10.55 38.44 12.26
C VAL A 382 9.88 37.74 13.43
N VAL A 383 8.82 38.34 13.97
CA VAL A 383 7.87 37.61 14.79
C VAL A 383 7.15 36.62 13.87
N VAL A 384 7.57 35.35 13.90
CA VAL A 384 6.84 34.25 13.24
C VAL A 384 5.56 33.93 14.03
N SER A 385 4.63 34.88 14.03
CA SER A 385 3.23 34.58 14.26
C SER A 385 2.67 34.02 12.96
N CYS A 386 2.23 32.77 12.97
CA CYS A 386 1.53 32.17 11.84
C CYS A 386 0.09 32.74 11.74
N ILE A 387 -0.01 34.02 11.37
CA ILE A 387 -1.25 34.69 11.02
C ILE A 387 -1.35 34.63 9.50
N ARG A 388 -2.25 33.81 8.97
CA ARG A 388 -2.63 33.91 7.56
C ARG A 388 -3.49 35.14 7.34
N CYS A 389 -3.02 36.01 6.45
CA CYS A 389 -3.57 37.35 6.28
C CYS A 389 -5.02 37.35 5.77
N LEU A 390 -5.85 38.15 6.43
CA LEU A 390 -6.88 38.93 5.76
C LEU A 390 -6.24 40.18 5.13
N HIS A 391 -6.79 40.65 4.00
CA HIS A 391 -6.65 42.04 3.60
C HIS A 391 -7.85 42.50 2.76
N GLU A 392 -8.26 43.75 2.95
CA GLU A 392 -9.32 44.46 2.21
C GLU A 392 -8.68 45.47 1.24
N SER A 393 -9.34 46.45 0.59
CA SER A 393 -10.74 46.85 0.52
C SER A 393 -11.01 47.45 -0.86
N ALA A 394 -11.98 46.94 -1.61
CA ALA A 394 -12.41 47.59 -2.86
C ALA A 394 -13.93 47.44 -3.07
N PHE A 395 -14.71 48.22 -2.32
CA PHE A 395 -16.09 48.52 -2.67
C PHE A 395 -16.09 49.53 -3.83
N SER A 396 -16.61 49.13 -5.00
CA SER A 396 -17.01 50.07 -6.05
C SER A 396 -18.04 49.46 -7.02
N SER A 397 -19.27 49.26 -6.54
CA SER A 397 -20.55 49.40 -7.27
C SER A 397 -21.69 49.29 -6.25
#